data_AF-A0A817E921-F1
#
_entry.id   AF-A0A817E921-F1
#
_cell.length_a   1.000
_cell.length_b   1.000
_cell.length_c   1.000
_cell.angle_alpha   90.00
_cell.angle_beta   90.00
_cell.angle_gamma   90.00
#
_symmetry.space_group_name_H-M   'P 1'
#
loop_
_entity.id
_entity.type
_entity.pdbx_description
1 polymer ?
#
loop_
_entity_poly.entity_id
_entity_poly.type
_entity_poly.pdbx_seq_one_letter_code
_entity_poly.pdbx_strand_id
1 'polypeptide(L)'
;MSDAGGASSSTNSKKSNSSTLSNKKRTLSDAGLDDTAESDSQSNGKRVVVFEAFKLIDVQCAEDLDAKLLLIQNKKLFECVQNYRKAEVDWKSKIDQLETNKASVDCKWSMIDLYWTQLDENIRRLLERFDATTSTDGNNEASSSLINDETTSNSNITNTTNSSTNNERQGEEIRSYIHQLNTWLREDLDEHLKQRLDFSTKAIVKLVRVFDNLTDKFQRLFTSINSSSSTGESKSIPECSNEVSKAVSERNVDLERENDRIQRLNTSLQSRIHEITLRCSDLNNQLVLQEEQLLERKSHLSDIEYELEKSRSKETKLERSLADVITKLERDRLKFQANDIKNDPDSNSNNSNNNTVIIAENKYADLQAEIEEYKELAAGRLAELEKLMSDHETTKREIEVLKNKLRCYLICAKP
;
A
#
# COMPACT_ATOMS: atom_id res chain seq x y z
N MET A 1 7.38 -18.78 44.09
CA MET A 1 8.73 -18.92 43.52
C MET A 1 8.80 -18.05 42.28
N SER A 2 9.34 -16.83 42.45
CA SER A 2 10.43 -16.22 41.66
C SER A 2 10.00 -15.80 40.25
N ASP A 3 9.53 -14.57 40.02
CA ASP A 3 10.18 -13.23 40.12
C ASP A 3 11.28 -12.97 39.07
N ALA A 4 11.31 -11.73 38.58
CA ALA A 4 12.04 -11.12 37.45
C ALA A 4 11.33 -11.18 36.08
N GLY A 5 11.15 -10.08 35.34
CA GLY A 5 11.62 -8.71 35.51
C GLY A 5 11.36 -7.95 34.20
N GLY A 6 10.79 -6.75 34.29
CA GLY A 6 10.57 -5.87 33.15
C GLY A 6 11.88 -5.25 32.64
N ALA A 7 11.95 -5.02 31.34
CA ALA A 7 12.95 -4.15 30.73
C ALA A 7 12.34 -3.44 29.51
N SER A 8 11.79 -2.26 29.78
CA SER A 8 11.50 -1.21 28.82
C SER A 8 12.81 -0.51 28.44
N SER A 9 13.23 -0.61 27.19
CA SER A 9 14.37 0.13 26.65
C SER A 9 13.90 1.43 26.01
N SER A 10 14.21 2.54 26.68
CA SER A 10 14.14 3.90 26.13
C SER A 10 15.54 4.42 25.82
N THR A 11 15.58 5.34 24.85
CA THR A 11 16.60 6.37 24.56
C THR A 11 17.76 5.99 23.63
N ASN A 12 17.72 6.50 22.39
CA ASN A 12 18.52 7.68 22.03
C ASN A 12 18.05 8.27 20.67
N SER A 13 17.17 9.27 20.72
CA SER A 13 16.82 10.11 19.56
C SER A 13 17.60 11.42 19.66
N LYS A 14 18.51 11.63 18.70
CA LYS A 14 19.23 12.88 18.52
C LYS A 14 18.25 13.95 18.00
N LYS A 15 18.10 15.01 18.78
CA LYS A 15 17.46 16.28 18.40
C LYS A 15 18.17 16.88 17.19
N SER A 16 17.40 17.16 16.14
CA SER A 16 17.76 18.11 15.09
C SER A 16 16.65 19.16 15.03
N ASN A 17 17.01 20.38 15.44
CA ASN A 17 16.11 21.52 15.52
C ASN A 17 15.64 21.96 14.13
N SER A 18 14.31 22.03 13.93
CA SER A 18 13.70 22.68 12.78
C SER A 18 13.61 24.19 13.04
N SER A 19 14.37 24.97 12.28
CA SER A 19 14.17 26.42 12.21
C SER A 19 13.17 26.73 11.10
N THR A 20 12.00 27.21 11.51
CA THR A 20 10.93 27.71 10.67
C THR A 20 11.31 29.12 10.22
N LEU A 21 11.60 29.34 8.94
CA LEU A 21 11.62 30.70 8.36
C LEU A 21 10.26 31.01 7.75
N SER A 22 9.50 31.81 8.49
CA SER A 22 8.27 32.45 8.02
C SER A 22 8.58 33.56 7.02
N ASN A 23 8.10 33.42 5.79
CA ASN A 23 8.09 34.49 4.79
C ASN A 23 7.04 35.54 5.17
N LYS A 24 7.49 36.73 5.63
CA LYS A 24 6.61 37.87 5.89
C LYS A 24 6.52 38.77 4.66
N LYS A 25 5.28 38.86 4.19
CA LYS A 25 4.70 39.70 3.13
C LYS A 25 4.99 41.19 3.40
N ARG A 26 5.41 41.93 2.37
CA ARG A 26 5.54 43.41 2.39
C ARG A 26 4.16 44.05 2.22
N THR A 27 3.79 44.95 3.13
CA THR A 27 2.81 46.03 2.93
C THR A 27 3.29 47.28 3.67
N LEU A 28 2.88 48.43 3.14
CA LEU A 28 3.37 49.79 3.36
C LEU A 28 3.19 50.36 4.79
N SER A 29 3.93 51.48 4.97
CA SER A 29 3.58 52.74 5.66
C SER A 29 3.84 52.93 7.17
N ASP A 30 4.51 54.06 7.42
CA ASP A 30 4.17 55.11 8.39
C ASP A 30 5.07 55.29 9.62
N ALA A 31 5.23 56.56 9.97
CA ALA A 31 6.22 57.20 10.81
C ALA A 31 6.07 56.95 12.32
N GLY A 32 7.14 57.25 13.07
CA GLY A 32 7.08 57.43 14.52
C GLY A 32 8.43 57.31 15.21
N LEU A 33 8.91 58.44 15.74
CA LEU A 33 10.06 58.58 16.65
C LEU A 33 9.86 57.80 17.95
N ASP A 34 10.94 57.32 18.59
CA ASP A 34 11.51 57.94 19.81
C ASP A 34 12.76 57.18 20.30
N ASP A 35 13.62 57.95 20.95
CA ASP A 35 14.98 57.71 21.40
C ASP A 35 15.14 56.64 22.49
N THR A 36 16.32 56.02 22.54
CA THR A 36 17.11 55.97 23.78
C THR A 36 18.56 55.65 23.44
N ALA A 37 19.40 56.60 23.82
CA ALA A 37 20.84 56.59 23.68
C ALA A 37 21.51 55.65 24.69
N GLU A 38 22.59 54.99 24.26
CA GLU A 38 23.73 54.79 25.15
C GLU A 38 25.01 54.86 24.32
N SER A 39 25.83 55.85 24.68
CA SER A 39 27.12 56.18 24.11
C SER A 39 28.20 55.23 24.61
N ASP A 40 29.07 54.77 23.72
CA ASP A 40 30.48 54.69 24.09
C ASP A 40 31.42 54.87 22.90
N SER A 41 32.57 55.46 23.21
CA SER A 41 33.32 56.35 22.35
C SER A 41 34.51 55.68 21.65
N GLN A 42 34.89 56.26 20.50
CA GLN A 42 36.22 56.24 19.87
C GLN A 42 36.76 54.93 19.26
N SER A 43 36.81 54.90 17.94
CA SER A 43 38.10 55.19 17.25
C SER A 43 37.88 55.37 15.74
N ASN A 44 38.39 56.50 15.24
CA ASN A 44 38.45 56.86 13.83
C ASN A 44 39.37 55.87 13.09
N GLY A 45 38.78 54.88 12.45
CA GLY A 45 39.43 54.09 11.41
C GLY A 45 38.52 54.04 10.21
N LYS A 46 38.82 54.83 9.17
CA LYS A 46 38.16 54.70 7.86
C LYS A 46 38.42 53.26 7.37
N ARG A 47 37.50 52.33 7.65
CA ARG A 47 37.47 51.02 6.99
C ARG A 47 37.09 51.28 5.54
N VAL A 48 38.10 51.55 4.72
CA VAL A 48 37.99 51.43 3.28
C VAL A 48 37.72 49.95 3.02
N VAL A 49 36.47 49.63 2.72
CA VAL A 49 36.10 48.31 2.20
C VAL A 49 36.77 48.21 0.84
N VAL A 50 37.93 47.56 0.80
CA VAL A 50 38.57 47.17 -0.45
C VAL A 50 37.68 46.07 -1.02
N PHE A 51 36.81 46.45 -1.94
CA PHE A 51 36.14 45.48 -2.79
C PHE A 51 37.22 44.82 -3.65
N GLU A 52 37.38 43.52 -3.47
CA GLU A 52 38.11 42.70 -4.45
C GLU A 52 37.43 42.94 -5.80
N ALA A 53 38.18 43.48 -6.76
CA ALA A 53 37.64 43.84 -8.06
C ALA A 53 36.94 42.61 -8.64
N PHE A 54 35.61 42.68 -8.77
CA PHE A 54 34.81 41.61 -9.36
C PHE A 54 35.38 41.38 -10.75
N LYS A 55 36.04 40.23 -10.95
CA LYS A 55 36.64 39.86 -12.22
C LYS A 55 35.48 39.69 -13.19
N LEU A 56 35.19 40.76 -13.95
CA LEU A 56 34.29 40.69 -15.10
C LEU A 56 34.82 39.55 -15.95
N ILE A 57 33.94 38.59 -16.22
CA ILE A 57 34.27 37.42 -17.01
C ILE A 57 34.82 37.95 -18.34
N ASP A 58 36.00 37.50 -18.79
CA ASP A 58 36.53 37.92 -20.09
C ASP A 58 35.51 37.55 -21.17
N VAL A 59 34.94 38.56 -21.81
CA VAL A 59 34.01 38.43 -22.93
C VAL A 59 34.82 38.76 -24.18
N GLN A 60 35.10 37.77 -25.03
CA GLN A 60 35.89 38.01 -26.23
C GLN A 60 35.02 38.53 -27.39
N CYS A 61 33.70 38.25 -27.36
CA CYS A 61 32.71 38.78 -28.29
C CYS A 61 31.28 38.80 -27.69
N ALA A 62 30.33 39.43 -28.37
CA ALA A 62 28.92 39.46 -27.93
C ALA A 62 28.31 38.05 -27.78
N GLU A 63 28.72 37.10 -28.63
CA GLU A 63 28.25 35.71 -28.57
C GLU A 63 28.70 35.01 -27.28
N ASP A 64 29.90 35.31 -26.76
CA ASP A 64 30.40 34.78 -25.49
C ASP A 64 29.58 35.29 -24.30
N LEU A 65 29.13 36.54 -24.34
CA LEU A 65 28.28 37.13 -23.30
C LEU A 65 26.92 36.44 -23.30
N ASP A 66 26.31 36.28 -24.47
CA ASP A 66 25.02 35.61 -24.62
C ASP A 66 25.08 34.15 -24.17
N ALA A 67 26.14 33.42 -24.53
CA ALA A 67 26.36 32.05 -24.07
C ALA A 67 26.47 31.97 -22.53
N LYS A 68 27.17 32.91 -21.89
CA LYS A 68 27.28 32.98 -20.41
C LYS A 68 25.96 33.37 -19.75
N LEU A 69 25.20 34.27 -20.35
CA LEU A 69 23.88 34.68 -19.87
C LEU A 69 22.90 33.51 -19.94
N LEU A 70 22.91 32.74 -21.04
CA LEU A 70 22.12 31.52 -21.17
C LEU A 70 22.51 30.46 -20.14
N LEU A 71 23.81 30.29 -19.83
CA LEU A 71 24.24 29.38 -18.76
C LEU A 71 23.71 29.80 -17.39
N ILE A 72 23.74 31.09 -17.06
CA ILE A 72 23.20 31.61 -15.79
C ILE A 72 21.68 31.44 -15.74
N GLN A 73 20.97 31.74 -16.84
CA GLN A 73 19.53 31.53 -16.94
C GLN A 73 19.17 30.05 -16.80
N ASN A 74 19.87 29.15 -17.49
CA ASN A 74 19.69 27.71 -17.36
C ASN A 74 19.96 27.21 -15.94
N LYS A 75 20.99 27.72 -15.27
CA LYS A 75 21.27 27.40 -13.86
C LYS A 75 20.12 27.86 -12.95
N LYS A 76 19.61 29.08 -13.15
CA LYS A 76 18.48 29.61 -12.36
C LYS A 76 17.19 28.83 -12.61
N LEU A 77 16.93 28.42 -13.86
CA LEU A 77 15.81 27.54 -14.21
C LEU A 77 15.96 26.17 -13.54
N PHE A 78 17.16 25.59 -13.57
CA PHE A 78 17.45 24.33 -12.89
C PHE A 78 17.19 24.41 -11.37
N GLU A 79 17.67 25.46 -10.71
CA GLU A 79 17.40 25.71 -9.28
C GLU A 79 15.89 25.88 -9.02
N CYS A 80 15.18 26.59 -9.90
CA CYS A 80 13.73 26.76 -9.82
C CYS A 80 12.99 25.43 -9.93
N VAL A 81 13.35 24.59 -10.91
CA VAL A 81 12.82 23.23 -11.08
C VAL A 81 13.15 22.36 -9.86
N GLN A 82 14.36 22.47 -9.32
CA GLN A 82 14.75 21.71 -8.13
C GLN A 82 13.92 22.11 -6.90
N ASN A 83 13.63 23.40 -6.73
CA ASN A 83 12.77 23.88 -5.65
C ASN A 83 11.32 23.39 -5.80
N TYR A 84 10.77 23.40 -7.02
CA TYR A 84 9.45 22.81 -7.28
C TYR A 84 9.42 21.32 -6.99
N ARG A 85 10.47 20.56 -7.36
CA ARG A 85 10.58 19.13 -7.02
C ARG A 85 10.59 18.89 -5.52
N LYS A 86 11.31 19.71 -4.74
CA LYS A 86 11.32 19.60 -3.27
C LYS A 86 9.92 19.85 -2.69
N ALA A 87 9.27 20.94 -3.11
CA ALA A 87 7.91 21.24 -2.68
C ALA A 87 6.92 20.13 -3.06
N GLU A 88 7.05 19.56 -4.27
CA GLU A 88 6.22 18.44 -4.72
C GLU A 88 6.40 17.21 -3.83
N VAL A 89 7.64 16.86 -3.45
CA VAL A 89 7.92 15.77 -2.51
C VAL A 89 7.32 16.06 -1.13
N ASP A 90 7.44 17.28 -0.62
CA ASP A 90 6.85 17.68 0.66
C ASP A 90 5.32 17.58 0.65
N TRP A 91 4.68 18.04 -0.44
CA TRP A 91 3.23 17.93 -0.63
C TRP A 91 2.79 16.48 -0.76
N LYS A 92 3.52 15.64 -1.51
CA LYS A 92 3.25 14.20 -1.60
C LYS A 92 3.36 13.53 -0.24
N SER A 93 4.43 13.79 0.51
CA SER A 93 4.58 13.25 1.86
C SER A 93 3.46 13.71 2.79
N LYS A 94 2.99 14.96 2.66
CA LYS A 94 1.85 15.46 3.43
C LYS A 94 0.54 14.77 3.04
N ILE A 95 0.33 14.50 1.76
CA ILE A 95 -0.82 13.71 1.26
C ILE A 95 -0.77 12.30 1.87
N ASP A 96 0.35 11.60 1.78
CA ASP A 96 0.50 10.25 2.34
C ASP A 96 0.23 10.23 3.87
N GLN A 97 0.70 11.25 4.59
CA GLN A 97 0.39 11.41 6.02
C GLN A 97 -1.11 11.63 6.29
N LEU A 98 -1.78 12.41 5.44
CA LEU A 98 -3.22 12.64 5.59
C LEU A 98 -4.03 11.38 5.23
N GLU A 99 -3.60 10.63 4.22
CA GLU A 99 -4.23 9.36 3.81
C GLU A 99 -4.09 8.28 4.87
N THR A 100 -2.90 8.12 5.46
CA THR A 100 -2.66 7.19 6.58
C THR A 100 -3.46 7.58 7.83
N ASN A 101 -3.54 8.87 8.14
CA ASN A 101 -4.39 9.36 9.23
C ASN A 101 -5.88 9.10 8.94
N LYS A 102 -6.34 9.32 7.70
CA LYS A 102 -7.72 9.02 7.29
C LYS A 102 -8.01 7.54 7.45
N ALA A 103 -7.16 6.65 6.94
CA ALA A 103 -7.32 5.20 7.10
C ALA A 103 -7.37 4.78 8.58
N SER A 104 -6.56 5.39 9.44
CA SER A 104 -6.60 5.16 10.89
C SER A 104 -7.92 5.61 11.52
N VAL A 105 -8.44 6.78 11.12
CA VAL A 105 -9.73 7.30 11.60
C VAL A 105 -10.87 6.42 11.12
N ASP A 106 -10.86 5.99 9.86
CA ASP A 106 -11.88 5.10 9.28
C ASP A 106 -11.91 3.75 10.02
N CYS A 107 -10.74 3.21 10.37
CA CYS A 107 -10.65 1.99 11.21
C CYS A 107 -11.26 2.19 12.60
N LYS A 108 -10.99 3.33 13.26
CA LYS A 108 -11.60 3.65 14.56
C LYS A 108 -13.11 3.83 14.45
N TRP A 109 -13.59 4.50 13.41
CA TRP A 109 -15.02 4.68 13.16
C TRP A 109 -15.74 3.34 12.96
N SER A 110 -15.14 2.44 12.17
CA SER A 110 -15.67 1.09 11.99
C SER A 110 -15.76 0.30 13.30
N MET A 111 -14.76 0.44 14.18
CA MET A 111 -14.78 -0.20 15.49
C MET A 111 -15.90 0.36 16.39
N ILE A 112 -16.10 1.68 16.39
CA ILE A 112 -17.18 2.34 17.14
C ILE A 112 -18.54 1.85 16.64
N ASP A 113 -18.73 1.77 15.33
CA ASP A 113 -19.97 1.30 14.72
C ASP A 113 -20.30 -0.16 15.08
N LEU A 114 -19.27 -1.02 15.12
CA LEU A 114 -19.41 -2.40 15.58
C LEU A 114 -19.86 -2.47 17.05
N TYR A 115 -19.20 -1.71 17.94
CA TYR A 115 -19.57 -1.67 19.35
C TYR A 115 -20.97 -1.09 19.56
N TRP A 116 -21.35 -0.07 18.80
CA TRP A 116 -22.69 0.52 18.88
C TRP A 116 -23.76 -0.46 18.43
N THR A 117 -23.53 -1.15 17.31
CA THR A 117 -24.45 -2.18 16.81
C THR A 117 -24.59 -3.32 17.81
N GLN A 118 -23.49 -3.74 18.44
CA GLN A 118 -23.51 -4.76 19.49
C GLN A 118 -24.29 -4.30 20.72
N LEU A 119 -24.15 -3.03 21.13
CA LEU A 119 -24.92 -2.45 22.23
C LEU A 119 -26.43 -2.46 21.92
N ASP A 120 -26.82 -1.98 20.74
CA ASP A 120 -28.23 -1.94 20.33
C ASP A 120 -28.87 -3.34 20.31
N GLU A 121 -28.13 -4.33 19.82
CA GLU A 121 -28.53 -5.74 19.84
C GLU A 121 -28.67 -6.29 21.26
N ASN A 122 -27.70 -6.02 22.14
CA ASN A 122 -27.74 -6.47 23.53
C ASN A 122 -28.94 -5.87 24.28
N ILE A 123 -29.20 -4.57 24.12
CA ILE A 123 -30.36 -3.92 24.74
C ILE A 123 -31.65 -4.56 24.23
N ARG A 124 -31.76 -4.82 22.92
CA ARG A 124 -32.94 -5.46 22.34
C ARG A 124 -33.19 -6.86 22.92
N ARG A 125 -32.15 -7.70 23.02
CA ARG A 125 -32.24 -9.05 23.60
C ARG A 125 -32.59 -9.01 25.09
N LEU A 126 -32.05 -8.06 25.85
CA LEU A 126 -32.44 -7.89 27.25
C LEU A 126 -33.92 -7.57 27.35
N LEU A 127 -34.41 -6.58 26.60
CA LEU A 127 -35.82 -6.20 26.58
C LEU A 127 -36.72 -7.38 26.18
N GLU A 128 -36.38 -8.12 25.11
CA GLU A 128 -37.14 -9.28 24.66
C GLU A 128 -37.24 -10.38 25.73
N ARG A 129 -36.15 -10.65 26.46
CA ARG A 129 -36.16 -11.61 27.58
C ARG A 129 -37.06 -11.16 28.72
N PHE A 130 -37.11 -9.86 29.01
CA PHE A 130 -37.96 -9.34 30.08
C PHE A 130 -39.44 -9.24 29.67
N ASP A 131 -39.74 -8.92 28.42
CA ASP A 131 -41.11 -8.99 27.89
C ASP A 131 -41.62 -10.46 27.88
N ALA A 132 -40.74 -11.43 27.60
CA ALA A 132 -41.08 -12.85 27.70
C ALA A 132 -41.34 -13.32 29.14
N THR A 133 -40.54 -12.88 30.12
CA THR A 133 -40.71 -13.29 31.53
C THR A 133 -41.93 -12.65 32.19
N THR A 134 -42.26 -11.41 31.83
CA THR A 134 -43.49 -10.73 32.31
C THR A 134 -44.76 -11.33 31.72
N SER A 135 -44.69 -11.87 30.50
CA SER A 135 -45.83 -12.57 29.87
C SER A 135 -46.15 -13.92 30.53
N THR A 136 -45.15 -14.62 31.09
CA THR A 136 -45.38 -15.88 31.81
C THR A 136 -45.83 -15.71 33.26
N ASP A 137 -45.59 -14.54 33.86
CA ASP A 137 -45.93 -14.27 35.27
C ASP A 137 -47.26 -13.49 35.46
N GLY A 138 -48.01 -13.22 34.38
CA GLY A 138 -49.18 -12.34 34.42
C GLY A 138 -50.41 -12.89 33.71
N ASN A 139 -51.04 -13.94 34.25
CA ASN A 139 -52.44 -14.23 33.93
C ASN A 139 -53.37 -13.63 35.00
N ASN A 140 -54.28 -12.76 34.54
CA ASN A 140 -55.32 -11.99 35.25
C ASN A 140 -54.87 -10.72 36.00
N GLU A 141 -54.92 -9.57 35.33
CA GLU A 141 -55.96 -8.54 35.53
C GLU A 141 -55.90 -7.51 34.38
N ALA A 142 -57.08 -7.01 34.02
CA ALA A 142 -57.35 -6.25 32.81
C ALA A 142 -56.71 -4.86 32.79
N SER A 143 -56.11 -4.50 31.64
CA SER A 143 -56.31 -3.21 30.96
C SER A 143 -55.77 -3.29 29.54
N SER A 144 -56.66 -3.71 28.65
CA SER A 144 -56.68 -3.40 27.23
C SER A 144 -56.77 -1.89 27.01
N SER A 145 -55.96 -1.31 26.12
CA SER A 145 -56.36 -0.18 25.28
C SER A 145 -55.24 0.26 24.31
N LEU A 146 -55.46 -0.05 23.02
CA LEU A 146 -55.11 0.74 21.82
C LEU A 146 -53.62 0.79 21.41
N ILE A 147 -53.16 0.52 20.18
CA ILE A 147 -53.74 0.33 18.84
C ILE A 147 -52.71 -0.50 18.04
N ASN A 148 -53.18 -1.52 17.31
CA ASN A 148 -52.52 -2.04 16.12
C ASN A 148 -53.15 -1.33 14.91
N ASP A 149 -52.32 -0.87 13.97
CA ASP A 149 -52.63 -0.80 12.53
C ASP A 149 -51.32 -1.14 11.80
N GLU A 150 -51.21 -2.41 11.42
CA GLU A 150 -51.18 -2.90 10.03
C GLU A 150 -49.87 -2.64 9.25
N THR A 151 -49.02 -3.68 9.25
CA THR A 151 -48.76 -4.43 8.01
C THR A 151 -48.20 -5.81 8.36
N THR A 152 -49.12 -6.78 8.48
CA THR A 152 -48.78 -8.20 8.46
C THR A 152 -48.49 -8.59 7.01
N SER A 153 -47.29 -9.08 6.75
CA SER A 153 -47.06 -10.04 5.67
C SER A 153 -46.09 -11.11 6.16
N ASN A 154 -46.70 -12.20 6.63
CA ASN A 154 -46.28 -13.59 6.58
C ASN A 154 -44.85 -13.94 7.01
N SER A 155 -44.69 -14.24 8.30
CA SER A 155 -43.63 -15.09 8.83
C SER A 155 -44.10 -16.55 8.87
N ASN A 156 -43.85 -17.29 7.78
CA ASN A 156 -43.77 -18.74 7.86
C ASN A 156 -42.44 -19.11 8.53
N ILE A 157 -42.56 -19.74 9.69
CA ILE A 157 -41.47 -20.28 10.50
C ILE A 157 -40.83 -21.44 9.72
N THR A 158 -39.58 -21.25 9.28
CA THR A 158 -38.65 -22.34 8.95
C THR A 158 -37.32 -22.09 9.65
N ASN A 159 -37.16 -22.67 10.83
CA ASN A 159 -35.90 -22.67 11.58
C ASN A 159 -35.01 -23.81 11.10
N THR A 160 -34.26 -23.58 10.01
CA THR A 160 -33.08 -24.39 9.67
C THR A 160 -32.13 -23.54 8.82
N THR A 161 -30.81 -23.54 9.12
CA THR A 161 -29.68 -22.96 8.33
C THR A 161 -29.39 -21.44 8.41
N ASN A 162 -29.06 -20.89 9.59
CA ASN A 162 -28.76 -19.45 9.77
C ASN A 162 -27.28 -19.07 10.06
N SER A 163 -26.30 -19.97 9.98
CA SER A 163 -24.89 -19.59 10.28
C SER A 163 -24.11 -19.12 9.06
N SER A 164 -24.28 -19.77 7.89
CA SER A 164 -23.56 -19.38 6.67
C SER A 164 -24.13 -18.12 6.01
N THR A 165 -25.45 -17.90 6.11
CA THR A 165 -26.14 -16.73 5.57
C THR A 165 -25.93 -15.47 6.41
N ASN A 166 -25.55 -15.59 7.69
CA ASN A 166 -25.22 -14.44 8.53
C ASN A 166 -23.90 -13.79 8.12
N ASN A 167 -22.90 -14.55 7.68
CA ASN A 167 -21.63 -13.98 7.23
C ASN A 167 -21.76 -13.32 5.85
N GLU A 168 -22.59 -13.89 4.96
CA GLU A 168 -22.92 -13.27 3.67
C GLU A 168 -23.81 -12.04 3.85
N ARG A 169 -24.83 -12.08 4.72
CA ARG A 169 -25.65 -10.91 5.08
C ARG A 169 -24.85 -9.82 5.79
N GLN A 170 -23.96 -10.15 6.73
CA GLN A 170 -23.07 -9.17 7.36
C GLN A 170 -22.09 -8.59 6.32
N GLY A 171 -21.60 -9.40 5.39
CA GLY A 171 -20.77 -8.93 4.28
C GLY A 171 -21.52 -7.99 3.32
N GLU A 172 -22.81 -8.26 3.06
CA GLU A 172 -23.70 -7.41 2.28
C GLU A 172 -24.11 -6.14 3.05
N GLU A 173 -24.35 -6.23 4.35
CA GLU A 173 -24.65 -5.10 5.25
C GLU A 173 -23.44 -4.16 5.39
N ILE A 174 -22.23 -4.70 5.54
CA ILE A 174 -20.98 -3.92 5.59
C ILE A 174 -20.71 -3.28 4.22
N ARG A 175 -20.92 -3.98 3.11
CA ARG A 175 -20.78 -3.40 1.76
C ARG A 175 -21.86 -2.34 1.47
N SER A 176 -23.09 -2.57 1.90
CA SER A 176 -24.22 -1.63 1.82
C SER A 176 -23.95 -0.38 2.67
N TYR A 177 -23.42 -0.55 3.88
CA TYR A 177 -23.05 0.54 4.78
C TYR A 177 -21.84 1.34 4.25
N ILE A 178 -20.82 0.70 3.67
CA ILE A 178 -19.71 1.41 3.01
C ILE A 178 -20.21 2.18 1.78
N HIS A 179 -21.15 1.63 1.00
CA HIS A 179 -21.77 2.33 -0.12
C HIS A 179 -22.66 3.50 0.33
N GLN A 180 -23.39 3.33 1.43
CA GLN A 180 -24.15 4.40 2.10
C GLN A 180 -23.23 5.50 2.65
N LEU A 181 -22.15 5.16 3.34
CA LEU A 181 -21.16 6.12 3.83
C LEU A 181 -20.49 6.91 2.69
N ASN A 182 -20.36 6.31 1.50
CA ASN A 182 -19.79 6.96 0.33
C ASN A 182 -20.82 7.86 -0.40
N THR A 183 -22.12 7.72 -0.10
CA THR A 183 -23.21 8.55 -0.66
C THR A 183 -23.76 9.57 0.34
N TRP A 184 -23.55 9.36 1.64
CA TRP A 184 -24.00 10.27 2.70
C TRP A 184 -23.07 11.48 2.78
N LEU A 185 -23.64 12.67 2.61
CA LEU A 185 -22.97 13.91 2.98
C LEU A 185 -22.94 14.04 4.51
N ARG A 186 -22.06 14.88 5.06
CA ARG A 186 -21.87 15.06 6.52
C ARG A 186 -23.19 15.23 7.28
N GLU A 187 -24.13 15.97 6.69
CA GLU A 187 -25.44 16.27 7.27
C GLU A 187 -26.34 15.02 7.35
N ASP A 188 -26.28 14.11 6.38
CA ASP A 188 -27.04 12.86 6.38
C ASP A 188 -26.49 11.86 7.40
N LEU A 189 -25.16 11.82 7.58
CA LEU A 189 -24.50 11.00 8.60
C LEU A 189 -24.91 11.44 10.02
N ASP A 190 -24.96 12.75 10.26
CA ASP A 190 -25.34 13.30 11.56
C ASP A 190 -26.81 12.97 11.90
N GLU A 191 -27.72 13.04 10.93
CA GLU A 191 -29.13 12.68 11.11
C GLU A 191 -29.31 11.17 11.37
N HIS A 192 -28.60 10.31 10.64
CA HIS A 192 -28.62 8.86 10.90
C HIS A 192 -28.05 8.51 12.29
N LEU A 193 -26.94 9.14 12.68
CA LEU A 193 -26.36 8.93 14.01
C LEU A 193 -27.33 9.36 15.11
N LYS A 194 -28.01 10.49 14.91
CA LYS A 194 -29.04 11.00 15.82
C LYS A 194 -30.23 10.05 15.93
N GLN A 195 -30.73 9.51 14.82
CA GLN A 195 -31.82 8.53 14.84
C GLN A 195 -31.43 7.26 15.62
N ARG A 196 -30.20 6.78 15.44
CA ARG A 196 -29.68 5.60 16.15
C ARG A 196 -29.51 5.87 17.64
N LEU A 197 -29.00 7.06 18.00
CA LEU A 197 -28.90 7.52 19.39
C LEU A 197 -30.29 7.62 20.04
N ASP A 198 -31.28 8.17 19.33
CA ASP A 198 -32.66 8.26 19.83
C ASP A 198 -33.27 6.88 20.08
N PHE A 199 -33.02 5.91 19.20
CA PHE A 199 -33.43 4.52 19.40
C PHE A 199 -32.80 3.92 20.67
N SER A 200 -31.47 3.99 20.77
CA SER A 200 -30.72 3.41 21.89
C SER A 200 -31.14 4.08 23.21
N THR A 201 -31.32 5.40 23.23
CA THR A 201 -31.78 6.16 24.39
C THR A 201 -33.18 5.71 24.83
N LYS A 202 -34.14 5.61 23.91
CA LYS A 202 -35.49 5.12 24.21
C LYS A 202 -35.48 3.69 24.74
N ALA A 203 -34.63 2.82 24.18
CA ALA A 203 -34.49 1.44 24.61
C ALA A 203 -33.86 1.33 26.01
N ILE A 204 -32.85 2.14 26.32
CA ILE A 204 -32.24 2.22 27.67
C ILE A 204 -33.27 2.71 28.69
N VAL A 205 -34.07 3.74 28.38
CA VAL A 205 -35.14 4.21 29.28
C VAL A 205 -36.13 3.09 29.61
N LYS A 206 -36.52 2.27 28.61
CA LYS A 206 -37.35 1.08 28.85
C LYS A 206 -36.63 0.07 29.75
N LEU A 207 -35.35 -0.19 29.51
CA LEU A 207 -34.57 -1.13 30.29
C LEU A 207 -34.43 -0.69 31.76
N VAL A 208 -34.19 0.60 32.02
CA VAL A 208 -34.18 1.18 33.36
C VAL A 208 -35.52 0.96 34.07
N ARG A 209 -36.65 1.21 33.38
CA ARG A 209 -37.98 0.96 33.93
C ARG A 209 -38.20 -0.52 34.29
N VAL A 210 -37.69 -1.44 33.47
CA VAL A 210 -37.73 -2.88 33.77
C VAL A 210 -36.89 -3.21 35.01
N PHE A 211 -35.71 -2.60 35.15
CA PHE A 211 -34.88 -2.76 36.35
C PHE A 211 -35.58 -2.23 37.60
N ASP A 212 -36.18 -1.04 37.55
CA ASP A 212 -36.93 -0.48 38.69
C ASP A 212 -38.08 -1.42 39.12
N ASN A 213 -38.85 -1.93 38.15
CA ASN A 213 -39.92 -2.91 38.42
C ASN A 213 -39.38 -4.20 39.05
N LEU A 214 -38.20 -4.67 38.62
CA LEU A 214 -37.57 -5.87 39.17
C LEU A 214 -37.08 -5.62 40.60
N THR A 215 -36.49 -4.46 40.86
CA THR A 215 -36.06 -4.03 42.19
C THR A 215 -37.26 -3.94 43.14
N ASP A 216 -38.39 -3.40 42.69
CA ASP A 216 -39.64 -3.39 43.46
C ASP A 216 -40.15 -4.80 43.77
N LYS A 217 -40.17 -5.70 42.78
CA LYS A 217 -40.54 -7.12 42.98
C LYS A 217 -39.61 -7.80 43.97
N PHE A 218 -38.31 -7.56 43.86
CA PHE A 218 -37.30 -8.12 44.77
C PHE A 218 -37.49 -7.60 46.20
N GLN A 219 -37.74 -6.30 46.38
CA GLN A 219 -38.01 -5.71 47.69
C GLN A 219 -39.30 -6.23 48.33
N ARG A 220 -40.35 -6.46 47.53
CA ARG A 220 -41.59 -7.11 47.98
C ARG A 220 -41.36 -8.56 48.42
N LEU A 221 -40.64 -9.35 47.61
CA LEU A 221 -40.27 -10.73 47.96
C LEU A 221 -39.42 -10.77 49.24
N PHE A 222 -38.44 -9.89 49.36
CA PHE A 222 -37.59 -9.79 50.55
C PHE A 222 -38.41 -9.49 51.81
N THR A 223 -39.37 -8.56 51.72
CA THR A 223 -40.29 -8.25 52.82
C THR A 223 -41.18 -9.44 53.16
N SER A 224 -41.70 -10.14 52.13
CA SER A 224 -42.52 -11.35 52.32
C SER A 224 -41.75 -12.47 53.01
N ILE A 225 -40.52 -12.75 52.59
CA ILE A 225 -39.66 -13.79 53.19
C ILE A 225 -39.37 -13.46 54.65
N ASN A 226 -38.97 -12.21 54.94
CA ASN A 226 -38.70 -11.80 56.31
C ASN A 226 -39.96 -11.82 57.19
N SER A 227 -41.13 -11.49 56.64
CA SER A 227 -42.41 -11.64 57.35
C SER A 227 -42.76 -13.11 57.62
N SER A 228 -42.51 -14.01 56.67
CA SER A 228 -42.76 -15.46 56.83
C SER A 228 -41.78 -16.15 57.79
N SER A 229 -40.59 -15.60 58.00
CA SER A 229 -39.65 -16.10 59.02
C SER A 229 -40.09 -15.81 60.47
N SER A 230 -41.14 -14.98 60.66
CA SER A 230 -41.67 -14.61 61.98
C SER A 230 -42.87 -15.44 62.43
N THR A 231 -43.42 -16.30 61.58
CA THR A 231 -44.56 -17.17 61.90
C THR A 231 -44.24 -18.61 61.59
N GLY A 232 -43.67 -19.30 62.58
CA GLY A 232 -43.41 -20.72 62.53
C GLY A 232 -44.69 -21.53 62.62
N GLU A 233 -45.11 -22.12 61.49
CA GLU A 233 -45.91 -23.34 61.50
C GLU A 233 -45.35 -24.31 60.46
N SER A 234 -44.64 -25.32 60.97
CA SER A 234 -44.22 -26.50 60.24
C SER A 234 -45.45 -27.32 59.83
N LYS A 235 -45.74 -27.39 58.53
CA LYS A 235 -46.54 -28.46 57.94
C LYS A 235 -45.67 -29.29 57.00
N SER A 236 -45.68 -30.59 57.26
CA SER A 236 -45.06 -31.70 56.54
C SER A 236 -45.11 -31.58 55.02
N ILE A 237 -43.95 -31.68 54.35
CA ILE A 237 -43.82 -31.79 52.88
C ILE A 237 -43.11 -33.11 52.53
N PRO A 238 -43.84 -34.22 52.25
CA PRO A 238 -43.21 -35.43 51.69
C PRO A 238 -43.55 -35.68 50.20
N GLU A 239 -44.58 -35.05 49.62
CA GLU A 239 -45.01 -35.35 48.24
C GLU A 239 -44.33 -34.48 47.16
N CYS A 240 -44.00 -33.22 47.46
CA CYS A 240 -43.36 -32.31 46.50
C CYS A 240 -41.93 -32.74 46.11
N SER A 241 -41.23 -33.47 46.98
CA SER A 241 -39.83 -33.84 46.74
C SER A 241 -39.65 -34.90 45.65
N ASN A 242 -40.63 -35.79 45.44
CA ASN A 242 -40.53 -36.87 44.45
C ASN A 242 -40.91 -36.41 43.04
N GLU A 243 -41.92 -35.54 42.91
CA GLU A 243 -42.29 -34.95 41.63
C GLU A 243 -41.21 -33.99 41.11
N VAL A 244 -40.63 -33.18 42.01
CA VAL A 244 -39.50 -32.30 41.66
C VAL A 244 -38.28 -33.12 41.25
N SER A 245 -37.97 -34.21 41.95
CA SER A 245 -36.85 -35.10 41.59
C SER A 245 -37.03 -35.74 40.21
N LYS A 246 -38.26 -36.15 39.87
CA LYS A 246 -38.59 -36.69 38.55
C LYS A 246 -38.50 -35.63 37.44
N ALA A 247 -39.02 -34.42 37.67
CA ALA A 247 -38.94 -33.31 36.72
C ALA A 247 -37.49 -32.85 36.48
N VAL A 248 -36.63 -32.90 37.51
CA VAL A 248 -35.20 -32.63 37.39
C VAL A 248 -34.50 -33.73 36.57
N SER A 249 -34.84 -35.00 36.81
CA SER A 249 -34.30 -36.11 36.00
C SER A 249 -34.69 -36.01 34.53
N GLU A 250 -35.96 -35.68 34.22
CA GLU A 250 -36.42 -35.51 32.84
C GLU A 250 -35.68 -34.36 32.14
N ARG A 251 -35.52 -33.22 32.83
CA ARG A 251 -34.73 -32.10 32.31
C ARG A 251 -33.26 -32.42 32.09
N ASN A 252 -32.64 -33.21 32.96
CA ASN A 252 -31.26 -33.64 32.77
C ASN A 252 -31.10 -34.50 31.52
N VAL A 253 -32.05 -35.40 31.25
CA VAL A 253 -32.05 -36.21 30.03
C VAL A 253 -32.23 -35.32 28.78
N ASP A 254 -33.08 -34.30 28.83
CA ASP A 254 -33.21 -33.33 27.73
C ASP A 254 -31.92 -32.51 27.51
N LEU A 255 -31.26 -32.10 28.60
CA LEU A 255 -29.96 -31.43 28.53
C LEU A 255 -28.87 -32.33 27.95
N GLU A 256 -28.84 -33.61 28.31
CA GLU A 256 -27.92 -34.60 27.73
C GLU A 256 -28.17 -34.77 26.22
N ARG A 257 -29.43 -34.87 25.79
CA ARG A 257 -29.79 -34.95 24.36
C ARG A 257 -29.33 -33.72 23.59
N GLU A 258 -29.53 -32.52 24.13
CA GLU A 258 -29.09 -31.29 23.46
C GLU A 258 -27.57 -31.16 23.49
N ASN A 259 -26.90 -31.58 24.56
CA ASN A 259 -25.44 -31.61 24.62
C ASN A 259 -24.87 -32.57 23.55
N ASP A 260 -25.44 -33.76 23.39
CA ASP A 260 -25.08 -34.69 22.32
C ASP A 260 -25.33 -34.06 20.93
N ARG A 261 -26.44 -33.36 20.75
CA ARG A 261 -26.76 -32.66 19.50
C ARG A 261 -25.73 -31.59 19.19
N ILE A 262 -25.36 -30.77 20.18
CA ILE A 262 -24.35 -29.73 20.08
C ILE A 262 -22.99 -30.34 19.76
N GLN A 263 -22.61 -31.44 20.41
CA GLN A 263 -21.34 -32.13 20.15
C GLN A 263 -21.28 -32.66 18.71
N ARG A 264 -22.35 -33.29 18.20
CA ARG A 264 -22.42 -33.74 16.80
C ARG A 264 -22.32 -32.57 15.82
N LEU A 265 -23.01 -31.47 16.10
CA LEU A 265 -22.94 -30.26 15.27
C LEU A 265 -21.53 -29.67 15.29
N ASN A 266 -20.90 -29.58 16.46
CA ASN A 266 -19.54 -29.08 16.60
C ASN A 266 -18.53 -29.93 15.81
N THR A 267 -18.61 -31.26 15.91
CA THR A 267 -17.76 -32.17 15.12
C THR A 267 -18.00 -32.01 13.61
N SER A 268 -19.26 -31.85 13.18
CA SER A 268 -19.60 -31.60 11.77
C SER A 268 -19.02 -30.27 11.27
N LEU A 269 -19.15 -29.20 12.07
CA LEU A 269 -18.59 -27.89 11.75
C LEU A 269 -17.06 -27.93 11.69
N GLN A 270 -16.40 -28.61 12.63
CA GLN A 270 -14.95 -28.79 12.61
C GLN A 270 -14.47 -29.52 11.36
N SER A 271 -15.16 -30.60 10.96
CA SER A 271 -14.88 -31.30 9.69
C SER A 271 -15.02 -30.37 8.48
N ARG A 272 -16.09 -29.57 8.43
CA ARG A 272 -16.31 -28.60 7.35
C ARG A 272 -15.27 -27.49 7.31
N ILE A 273 -14.83 -26.99 8.47
CA ILE A 273 -13.74 -26.01 8.58
C ILE A 273 -12.44 -26.61 8.05
N HIS A 274 -12.13 -27.86 8.40
CA HIS A 274 -10.94 -28.53 7.89
C HIS A 274 -10.98 -28.70 6.37
N GLU A 275 -12.12 -29.12 5.81
CA GLU A 275 -12.34 -29.23 4.36
C GLU A 275 -12.14 -27.89 3.64
N ILE A 276 -12.73 -26.81 4.17
CA ILE A 276 -12.56 -25.46 3.61
C ILE A 276 -11.11 -25.01 3.71
N THR A 277 -10.43 -25.27 4.82
CA THR A 277 -9.03 -24.90 5.03
C THR A 277 -8.12 -25.58 4.01
N LEU A 278 -8.32 -26.88 3.76
CA LEU A 278 -7.61 -27.62 2.71
C LEU A 278 -7.87 -27.00 1.33
N ARG A 279 -9.14 -26.74 1.00
CA ARG A 279 -9.51 -26.11 -0.27
C ARG A 279 -8.91 -24.71 -0.45
N CYS A 280 -8.86 -23.91 0.61
CA CYS A 280 -8.21 -22.60 0.59
C CYS A 280 -6.70 -22.74 0.35
N SER A 281 -6.05 -23.72 0.97
CA SER A 281 -4.63 -24.02 0.72
C SER A 281 -4.39 -24.42 -0.73
N ASP A 282 -5.25 -25.26 -1.32
CA ASP A 282 -5.11 -25.69 -2.72
C ASP A 282 -5.28 -24.53 -3.70
N LEU A 283 -6.29 -23.68 -3.49
CA LEU A 283 -6.49 -22.48 -4.30
C LEU A 283 -5.33 -21.49 -4.15
N ASN A 284 -4.77 -21.35 -2.95
CA ASN A 284 -3.59 -20.53 -2.71
C ASN A 284 -2.37 -21.09 -3.46
N ASN A 285 -2.15 -22.41 -3.44
CA ASN A 285 -1.07 -23.04 -4.21
C ASN A 285 -1.24 -22.82 -5.73
N GLN A 286 -2.48 -22.91 -6.24
CA GLN A 286 -2.76 -22.60 -7.64
C GLN A 286 -2.49 -21.14 -7.98
N LEU A 287 -2.86 -20.21 -7.09
CA LEU A 287 -2.59 -18.79 -7.25
C LEU A 287 -1.08 -18.52 -7.34
N VAL A 288 -0.30 -19.08 -6.42
CA VAL A 288 1.17 -18.93 -6.42
C VAL A 288 1.79 -19.47 -7.71
N LEU A 289 1.32 -20.62 -8.21
CA LEU A 289 1.80 -21.17 -9.50
C LEU A 289 1.46 -20.24 -10.68
N GLN A 290 0.28 -19.63 -10.69
CA GLN A 290 -0.10 -18.66 -11.72
C GLN A 290 0.72 -17.36 -11.62
N GLU A 291 1.04 -16.91 -10.40
CA GLU A 291 1.92 -15.75 -10.18
C GLU A 291 3.34 -16.01 -10.69
N GLU A 292 3.89 -17.21 -10.46
CA GLU A 292 5.20 -17.61 -10.98
C GLU A 292 5.21 -17.62 -12.52
N GLN A 293 4.19 -18.21 -13.15
CA GLN A 293 4.04 -18.20 -14.60
C GLN A 293 3.87 -16.79 -15.18
N LEU A 294 3.18 -15.89 -14.46
CA LEU A 294 3.08 -14.50 -14.87
C LEU A 294 4.43 -13.78 -14.78
N LEU A 295 5.23 -14.07 -13.75
CA LEU A 295 6.56 -13.49 -13.60
C LEU A 295 7.50 -13.96 -14.70
N GLU A 296 7.49 -15.25 -15.03
CA GLU A 296 8.25 -15.83 -16.15
C GLU A 296 7.85 -15.17 -17.48
N ARG A 297 6.54 -15.08 -17.77
CA ARG A 297 6.04 -14.41 -18.98
C ARG A 297 6.42 -12.94 -19.04
N LYS A 298 6.41 -12.23 -17.91
CA LYS A 298 6.88 -10.83 -17.84
C LYS A 298 8.38 -10.72 -18.14
N SER A 299 9.19 -11.65 -17.65
CA SER A 299 10.62 -11.70 -18.00
C SER A 299 10.79 -11.91 -19.51
N HIS A 300 10.06 -12.85 -20.11
CA HIS A 300 10.11 -13.08 -21.56
C HIS A 300 9.65 -11.87 -22.38
N LEU A 301 8.63 -11.15 -21.92
CA LEU A 301 8.22 -9.90 -22.57
C LEU A 301 9.36 -8.86 -22.52
N SER A 302 10.00 -8.70 -21.35
CA SER A 302 11.15 -7.79 -21.21
C SER A 302 12.30 -8.15 -22.16
N ASP A 303 12.58 -9.44 -22.34
CA ASP A 303 13.64 -9.91 -23.25
C ASP A 303 13.30 -9.59 -24.72
N ILE A 304 12.04 -9.83 -25.13
CA ILE A 304 11.56 -9.53 -26.48
C ILE A 304 11.55 -8.02 -26.73
N GLU A 305 11.09 -7.23 -25.75
CA GLU A 305 11.10 -5.77 -25.82
C GLU A 305 12.53 -5.23 -26.01
N TYR A 306 13.50 -5.81 -25.30
CA TYR A 306 14.91 -5.46 -25.47
C TYR A 306 15.43 -5.78 -26.88
N GLU A 307 15.16 -6.98 -27.41
CA GLU A 307 15.60 -7.34 -28.77
C GLU A 307 14.88 -6.51 -29.85
N LEU A 308 13.62 -6.16 -29.63
CA LEU A 308 12.86 -5.27 -30.50
C LEU A 308 13.46 -3.85 -30.51
N GLU A 309 13.79 -3.30 -29.35
CA GLU A 309 14.40 -1.98 -29.23
C GLU A 309 15.82 -1.94 -29.84
N LYS A 310 16.57 -3.02 -29.67
CA LYS A 310 17.86 -3.22 -30.33
C LYS A 310 17.72 -3.27 -31.86
N SER A 311 16.67 -3.91 -32.38
CA SER A 311 16.36 -3.92 -33.82
C SER A 311 15.99 -2.52 -34.32
N ARG A 312 15.10 -1.81 -33.62
CA ARG A 312 14.76 -0.40 -33.92
C ARG A 312 15.98 0.52 -33.90
N SER A 313 16.88 0.33 -32.95
CA SER A 313 18.14 1.07 -32.91
C SER A 313 19.02 0.81 -34.14
N LYS A 314 19.02 -0.41 -34.70
CA LYS A 314 19.71 -0.70 -35.97
C LYS A 314 19.01 -0.04 -37.16
N GLU A 315 17.69 -0.13 -37.20
CA GLU A 315 16.86 0.51 -38.22
C GLU A 315 17.13 2.02 -38.28
N THR A 316 17.06 2.73 -37.14
CA THR A 316 17.35 4.17 -37.12
C THR A 316 18.79 4.51 -37.53
N LYS A 317 19.76 3.63 -37.30
CA LYS A 317 21.14 3.83 -37.78
C LYS A 317 21.22 3.69 -39.30
N LEU A 318 20.52 2.70 -39.86
CA LEU A 318 20.43 2.51 -41.31
C LEU A 318 19.67 3.67 -41.97
N GLU A 319 18.59 4.16 -41.37
CA GLU A 319 17.86 5.33 -41.84
C GLU A 319 18.74 6.59 -41.89
N ARG A 320 19.52 6.85 -40.83
CA ARG A 320 20.48 7.97 -40.81
C ARG A 320 21.55 7.82 -41.89
N SER A 321 22.14 6.62 -42.00
CA SER A 321 23.14 6.32 -43.03
C SER A 321 22.57 6.51 -44.44
N LEU A 322 21.35 6.05 -44.69
CA LEU A 322 20.66 6.23 -45.96
C LEU A 322 20.41 7.70 -46.26
N ALA A 323 19.95 8.48 -45.27
CA ALA A 323 19.77 9.92 -45.40
C ALA A 323 21.10 10.64 -45.74
N ASP A 324 22.21 10.26 -45.10
CA ASP A 324 23.53 10.81 -45.41
C ASP A 324 23.97 10.51 -46.84
N VAL A 325 23.72 9.28 -47.34
CA VAL A 325 24.01 8.92 -48.74
C VAL A 325 23.14 9.71 -49.71
N ILE A 326 21.84 9.86 -49.43
CA ILE A 326 20.92 10.65 -50.27
C ILE A 326 21.39 12.11 -50.36
N THR A 327 21.70 12.75 -49.22
CA THR A 327 22.18 14.14 -49.21
C THR A 327 23.53 14.30 -49.90
N LYS A 328 24.41 13.28 -49.82
CA LYS A 328 25.68 13.26 -50.58
C LYS A 328 25.44 13.17 -52.08
N LEU A 329 24.56 12.28 -52.52
CA LEU A 329 24.18 12.17 -53.93
C LEU A 329 23.53 13.46 -54.45
N GLU A 330 22.67 14.10 -53.67
CA GLU A 330 22.10 15.41 -54.03
C GLU A 330 23.16 16.50 -54.14
N ARG A 331 24.11 16.55 -53.20
CA ARG A 331 25.24 17.49 -53.25
C ARG A 331 26.09 17.27 -54.50
N ASP A 332 26.40 16.02 -54.82
CA ASP A 332 27.22 15.71 -56.00
C ASP A 332 26.44 15.98 -57.29
N ARG A 333 25.14 15.67 -57.35
CA ARG A 333 24.26 16.06 -58.46
C ARG A 333 24.28 17.58 -58.71
N LEU A 334 24.21 18.38 -57.65
CA LEU A 334 24.29 19.85 -57.76
C LEU A 334 25.67 20.33 -58.25
N LYS A 335 26.77 19.70 -57.81
CA LYS A 335 28.12 20.01 -58.32
C LYS A 335 28.27 19.67 -59.80
N PHE A 336 27.76 18.52 -60.24
CA PHE A 336 27.76 18.15 -61.66
C PHE A 336 26.98 19.16 -62.50
N GLN A 337 25.76 19.51 -62.07
CA GLN A 337 24.95 20.52 -62.76
C GLN A 337 25.64 21.90 -62.80
N ALA A 338 26.38 22.27 -61.76
CA ALA A 338 27.15 23.51 -61.72
C ALA A 338 28.40 23.49 -62.63
N ASN A 339 29.00 22.32 -62.86
CA ASN A 339 30.13 22.16 -63.77
C ASN A 339 29.70 22.14 -65.24
N ASP A 340 28.54 21.57 -65.57
CA ASP A 340 27.98 21.60 -66.93
C ASP A 340 27.63 23.02 -67.40
N ILE A 341 27.37 23.96 -66.48
CA ILE A 341 27.14 25.38 -66.78
C ILE A 341 28.47 26.15 -66.99
N LYS A 342 29.62 25.60 -66.55
CA LYS A 342 30.94 26.26 -66.61
C LYS A 342 31.88 25.75 -67.70
N ASN A 343 31.52 24.67 -68.40
CA ASN A 343 32.32 24.13 -69.49
C ASN A 343 31.92 24.78 -70.82
N ASP A 344 32.63 25.84 -71.20
CA ASP A 344 32.79 26.29 -72.58
C ASP A 344 33.46 25.15 -73.41
N PRO A 345 33.09 24.91 -74.68
CA PRO A 345 33.42 23.67 -75.39
C PRO A 345 34.80 23.75 -76.06
N ASP A 346 35.86 24.07 -75.32
CA ASP A 346 37.23 24.05 -75.85
C ASP A 346 38.26 23.80 -74.73
N SER A 347 38.45 22.54 -74.32
CA SER A 347 39.77 22.07 -73.87
C SER A 347 39.83 20.55 -73.77
N ASN A 348 40.50 19.94 -74.74
CA ASN A 348 40.91 18.54 -74.76
C ASN A 348 42.00 18.29 -73.69
N SER A 349 41.70 17.53 -72.64
CA SER A 349 42.72 16.99 -71.71
C SER A 349 42.26 15.67 -71.08
N ASN A 350 42.18 14.61 -71.90
CA ASN A 350 42.02 13.23 -71.43
C ASN A 350 43.36 12.49 -71.52
N ASN A 351 44.07 12.32 -70.39
CA ASN A 351 44.75 11.03 -70.07
C ASN A 351 45.45 10.93 -68.69
N SER A 352 45.46 11.95 -67.83
CA SER A 352 46.25 11.87 -66.57
C SER A 352 45.50 11.25 -65.38
N ASN A 353 44.18 11.16 -65.42
CA ASN A 353 43.38 10.79 -64.24
C ASN A 353 43.20 9.26 -64.07
N ASN A 354 43.40 8.47 -65.13
CA ASN A 354 43.15 7.02 -65.09
C ASN A 354 44.24 6.25 -64.33
N ASN A 355 45.52 6.63 -64.48
CA ASN A 355 46.62 5.94 -63.81
C ASN A 355 46.67 6.20 -62.29
N THR A 356 46.25 7.38 -61.83
CA THR A 356 46.16 7.70 -60.40
C THR A 356 45.00 6.99 -59.71
N VAL A 357 43.89 6.77 -60.43
CA VAL A 357 42.73 6.02 -59.93
C VAL A 357 43.07 4.54 -59.80
N ILE A 358 43.72 3.94 -60.81
CA ILE A 358 44.13 2.52 -60.76
C ILE A 358 45.14 2.26 -59.63
N ILE A 359 46.10 3.17 -59.40
CA ILE A 359 47.06 3.03 -58.28
C ILE A 359 46.36 3.19 -56.92
N ALA A 360 45.38 4.08 -56.81
CA ALA A 360 44.60 4.24 -55.58
C ALA A 360 43.70 3.03 -55.31
N GLU A 361 43.14 2.43 -56.35
CA GLU A 361 42.28 1.24 -56.27
C GLU A 361 43.08 0.00 -55.86
N ASN A 362 44.28 -0.20 -56.41
CA ASN A 362 45.19 -1.28 -55.98
C ASN A 362 45.64 -1.10 -54.52
N LYS A 363 46.02 0.12 -54.12
CA LYS A 363 46.37 0.41 -52.70
C LYS A 363 45.20 0.20 -51.76
N TYR A 364 43.98 0.52 -52.19
CA TYR A 364 42.77 0.27 -51.41
C TYR A 364 42.51 -1.23 -51.26
N ALA A 365 42.71 -2.02 -52.33
CA ALA A 365 42.60 -3.47 -52.29
C ALA A 365 43.64 -4.11 -51.35
N ASP A 366 44.89 -3.66 -51.38
CA ASP A 366 45.96 -4.14 -50.47
C ASP A 366 45.64 -3.80 -49.01
N LEU A 367 45.23 -2.57 -48.70
CA LEU A 367 44.81 -2.16 -47.36
C LEU A 367 43.60 -2.94 -46.88
N GLN A 368 42.65 -3.25 -47.78
CA GLN A 368 41.48 -4.05 -47.45
C GLN A 368 41.85 -5.50 -47.13
N ALA A 369 42.81 -6.08 -47.84
CA ALA A 369 43.34 -7.42 -47.56
C ALA A 369 44.05 -7.46 -46.20
N GLU A 370 44.88 -6.45 -45.90
CA GLU A 370 45.59 -6.35 -44.61
C GLU A 370 44.59 -6.21 -43.43
N ILE A 371 43.53 -5.41 -43.60
CA ILE A 371 42.45 -5.31 -42.61
C ILE A 371 41.78 -6.66 -42.37
N GLU A 372 41.54 -7.44 -43.42
CA GLU A 372 40.91 -8.75 -43.29
C GLU A 372 41.82 -9.77 -42.59
N GLU A 373 43.13 -9.73 -42.87
CA GLU A 373 44.13 -10.53 -42.16
C GLU A 373 44.18 -10.18 -40.66
N TYR A 374 44.14 -8.88 -40.31
CA TYR A 374 44.08 -8.46 -38.91
C TYR A 374 42.79 -8.90 -38.21
N LYS A 375 41.65 -8.91 -38.92
CA LYS A 375 40.39 -9.43 -38.35
C LYS A 375 40.47 -10.92 -38.11
N GLU A 376 41.00 -11.69 -39.06
CA GLU A 376 41.17 -13.14 -38.91
C GLU A 376 42.13 -13.46 -37.77
N LEU A 377 43.24 -12.72 -37.66
CA LEU A 377 44.18 -12.85 -36.54
C LEU A 377 43.54 -12.52 -35.19
N ALA A 378 42.74 -11.44 -35.12
CA ALA A 378 42.03 -11.06 -33.90
C ALA A 378 40.98 -12.12 -33.52
N ALA A 379 40.24 -12.66 -34.48
CA ALA A 379 39.30 -13.75 -34.28
C ALA A 379 40.01 -15.03 -33.79
N GLY A 380 41.16 -15.37 -34.38
CA GLY A 380 41.99 -16.50 -33.95
C GLY A 380 42.47 -16.36 -32.51
N ARG A 381 43.00 -15.18 -32.14
CA ARG A 381 43.41 -14.87 -30.76
C ARG A 381 42.25 -14.95 -29.77
N LEU A 382 41.06 -14.50 -30.18
CA LEU A 382 39.86 -14.56 -29.36
C LEU A 382 39.42 -16.02 -29.12
N ALA A 383 39.38 -16.84 -30.18
CA ALA A 383 39.06 -18.26 -30.06
C ALA A 383 40.05 -19.03 -29.18
N GLU A 384 41.35 -18.69 -29.26
CA GLU A 384 42.37 -19.27 -28.38
C GLU A 384 42.16 -18.86 -26.92
N LEU A 385 41.82 -17.60 -26.64
CA LEU A 385 41.49 -17.13 -25.29
C LEU A 385 40.23 -17.81 -24.74
N GLU A 386 39.18 -17.97 -25.55
CA GLU A 386 37.96 -18.69 -25.16
C GLU A 386 38.26 -20.15 -24.82
N LYS A 387 39.11 -20.82 -25.62
CA LYS A 387 39.56 -22.18 -25.35
C LYS A 387 40.33 -22.25 -24.03
N LEU A 388 41.32 -21.36 -23.83
CA LEU A 388 42.08 -21.29 -22.58
C LEU A 388 41.20 -21.01 -21.35
N MET A 389 40.18 -20.17 -21.50
CA MET A 389 39.19 -19.94 -20.44
C MET A 389 38.37 -21.19 -20.13
N SER A 390 37.88 -21.89 -21.16
CA SER A 390 37.17 -23.16 -20.99
C SER A 390 38.04 -24.21 -20.29
N ASP A 391 39.31 -24.33 -20.69
CA ASP A 391 40.29 -25.24 -20.07
C ASP A 391 40.61 -24.82 -18.63
N HIS A 392 40.65 -23.51 -18.33
CA HIS A 392 40.80 -23.03 -16.97
C HIS A 392 39.58 -23.38 -16.09
N GLU A 393 38.36 -23.29 -16.63
CA GLU A 393 37.17 -23.67 -15.88
C GLU A 393 37.07 -25.18 -15.63
N THR A 394 37.44 -26.02 -16.61
CA THR A 394 37.47 -27.48 -16.42
C THR A 394 38.48 -27.87 -15.35
N THR A 395 39.71 -27.34 -15.41
CA THR A 395 40.74 -27.57 -14.38
C THR A 395 40.30 -27.05 -13.01
N LYS A 396 39.63 -25.90 -12.93
CA LYS A 396 39.04 -25.39 -11.68
C LYS A 396 37.97 -26.33 -11.12
N ARG A 397 37.08 -26.87 -11.97
CA ARG A 397 36.08 -27.87 -11.55
C ARG A 397 36.75 -29.16 -11.05
N GLU A 398 37.80 -29.63 -11.73
CA GLU A 398 38.57 -30.80 -11.30
C GLU A 398 39.23 -30.58 -9.94
N ILE A 399 39.81 -29.39 -9.70
CA ILE A 399 40.36 -29.01 -8.39
C ILE A 399 39.27 -29.04 -7.32
N GLU A 400 38.09 -28.51 -7.57
CA GLU A 400 36.97 -28.52 -6.62
C GLU A 400 36.54 -29.98 -6.29
N VAL A 401 36.48 -30.84 -7.31
CA VAL A 401 36.18 -32.27 -7.13
C VAL A 401 37.26 -32.95 -6.29
N LEU A 402 38.54 -32.71 -6.57
CA LEU A 402 39.66 -33.27 -5.79
C LEU A 402 39.65 -32.75 -4.35
N LYS A 403 39.35 -31.47 -4.14
CA LYS A 403 39.19 -30.86 -2.81
C LYS A 403 38.04 -31.49 -2.05
N ASN A 404 36.91 -31.75 -2.70
CA ASN A 404 35.77 -32.45 -2.10
C ASN A 404 36.13 -33.91 -1.76
N LYS A 405 36.82 -34.64 -2.66
CA LYS A 405 37.34 -35.98 -2.37
C LYS A 405 38.28 -35.97 -1.16
N LEU A 406 39.22 -35.02 -1.10
CA LEU A 406 40.13 -34.87 0.03
C LEU A 406 39.38 -34.59 1.34
N ARG A 407 38.34 -33.74 1.29
CA ARG A 407 37.47 -33.45 2.44
C ARG A 407 36.74 -34.69 2.92
N CYS A 408 36.20 -35.51 2.00
CA CYS A 408 35.58 -36.79 2.32
C CYS A 408 36.57 -37.78 2.93
N TYR A 409 37.79 -37.90 2.37
CA TYR A 409 38.84 -38.73 2.94
C TYR A 409 39.23 -38.27 4.36
N LEU A 410 39.35 -36.96 4.60
CA LEU A 410 39.65 -36.40 5.92
C LEU A 410 38.52 -36.64 6.94
N ILE A 411 37.26 -36.71 6.50
CA ILE A 411 36.12 -37.05 7.35
C ILE A 411 36.13 -38.54 7.69
N CYS A 412 36.40 -39.41 6.71
CA CYS A 412 36.45 -40.86 6.91
C CYS A 412 37.72 -41.36 7.62
N ALA A 413 38.81 -40.58 7.63
CA ALA A 413 40.07 -40.93 8.28
C ALA A 413 40.18 -40.44 9.74
N LYS A 414 39.12 -39.84 10.31
CA LYS A 414 39.05 -39.61 11.76
C LYS A 414 38.58 -40.89 12.44
N PRO A 415 39.39 -41.50 13.33
CA PRO A 415 39.04 -42.73 14.04
C PRO A 415 37.87 -42.56 15.01
#